data_AF-A0A022RB87-F1
#
_entry.id   AF-A0A022RB87-F1
#
_cell.length_a   1.000
_cell.length_b   1.000
_cell.length_c   1.000
_cell.angle_alpha   90.00
_cell.angle_beta   90.00
_cell.angle_gamma   90.00
#
_symmetry.space_group_name_H-M   'P 1'
#
loop_
_entity.id
_entity.type
_entity.pdbx_description
1 polymer ?
#
loop_
_entity_poly.entity_id
_entity_poly.type
_entity_poly.pdbx_seq_one_letter_code
_entity_poly.pdbx_strand_id
1 'polypeptide(L)'
;MANCMRMPMVSTTSCITSEKRRRSLCVINRTKIPMPPLNPKDPFLSRLASVAATSPDTLLNRPTNSDTPPFLDIFHSPNLMATPAQVERSVSYNEHRPRRPPPDLPSLLLHGRIVYIGMPLVPAVTELVVAELMYLQWMDPKEPIYLYINSTGTTRDDGETVGMETEGFAIYDAMMQLKNEIHTVAVGAAIGQACLLLSAGTKGQRFMMPHAKAMIQQPRVPSSGLMPASDVLIRAKEVIINRDILVKLLAKHTGNSEESVASLMKRPFYMDSTRAKEFGVIDKILWRGQEKIMADAAPPEEWDKNAGIRVLDAV
;
A
#
# COMPACT_ATOMS: atom_id res chain seq x y z
N MET A 1 35.55 51.37 5.85
CA MET A 1 34.64 51.32 7.01
C MET A 1 34.19 49.89 7.18
N ALA A 2 34.91 49.13 8.02
CA ALA A 2 34.58 47.76 8.39
C ALA A 2 33.72 47.83 9.66
N ASN A 3 32.54 47.21 9.66
CA ASN A 3 31.72 47.10 10.85
C ASN A 3 31.77 45.67 11.40
N CYS A 4 32.30 45.63 12.62
CA CYS A 4 32.51 44.53 13.52
C CYS A 4 31.23 44.25 14.30
N MET A 5 30.77 43.00 14.39
CA MET A 5 30.00 42.54 15.56
C MET A 5 30.37 41.10 15.88
N ARG A 6 31.10 40.97 16.99
CA ARG A 6 31.39 39.74 17.74
C ARG A 6 30.18 39.35 18.58
N MET A 7 29.88 38.05 18.70
CA MET A 7 29.11 37.49 19.81
C MET A 7 30.01 36.55 20.63
N PRO A 8 29.93 36.54 21.98
CA PRO A 8 30.85 35.78 22.81
C PRO A 8 30.33 34.36 23.16
N MET A 9 31.28 33.43 23.27
CA MET A 9 31.12 32.15 23.96
C MET A 9 31.03 32.35 25.47
N VAL A 10 30.22 31.53 26.16
CA VAL A 10 30.31 31.32 27.62
C VAL A 10 30.30 29.82 27.93
N SER A 11 31.11 29.50 28.93
CA SER A 11 31.73 28.25 29.32
C SER A 11 30.91 27.32 30.21
N THR A 12 31.32 26.06 30.17
CA THR A 12 31.10 24.94 31.11
C THR A 12 31.24 25.28 32.60
N THR A 13 30.36 24.71 33.44
CA THR A 13 30.69 24.28 34.82
C THR A 13 29.86 23.06 35.23
N SER A 14 30.58 22.04 35.71
CA SER A 14 30.12 20.83 36.37
C SER A 14 29.97 21.06 37.89
N CYS A 15 28.95 20.47 38.53
CA CYS A 15 28.96 20.24 39.97
C CYS A 15 28.34 18.88 40.34
N ILE A 16 29.19 18.03 40.92
CA ILE A 16 28.89 16.80 41.64
C ILE A 16 28.54 17.16 43.07
N THR A 17 27.47 16.60 43.65
CA THR A 17 27.40 16.37 45.09
C THR A 17 26.64 15.08 45.42
N SER A 18 27.36 14.17 46.08
CA SER A 18 26.86 12.98 46.74
C SER A 18 26.34 13.30 48.14
N GLU A 19 25.23 12.71 48.58
CA GLU A 19 24.95 12.63 50.02
C GLU A 19 24.33 11.28 50.41
N LYS A 20 25.14 10.49 51.11
CA LYS A 20 24.72 9.34 51.93
C LYS A 20 24.07 9.86 53.20
N ARG A 21 22.89 9.38 53.60
CA ARG A 21 22.45 9.44 55.00
C ARG A 21 21.84 8.14 55.51
N ARG A 22 22.29 7.82 56.71
CA ARG A 22 22.24 6.59 57.50
C ARG A 22 20.84 6.08 57.84
N ARG A 23 20.74 4.75 57.95
CA ARG A 23 19.67 3.99 58.61
C ARG A 23 19.68 4.24 60.12
N SER A 24 18.51 4.44 60.71
CA SER A 24 18.25 4.20 62.14
C SER A 24 17.12 3.17 62.26
N LEU A 25 17.39 2.10 63.01
CA LEU A 25 16.45 1.06 63.39
C LEU A 25 15.53 1.61 64.50
N CYS A 26 14.21 1.44 64.35
CA CYS A 26 13.25 1.67 65.41
C CYS A 26 12.53 0.35 65.73
N VAL A 27 12.39 0.12 67.04
CA VAL A 27 11.90 -1.08 67.73
C VAL A 27 10.40 -1.28 67.44
N ILE A 28 10.02 -2.49 67.01
CA ILE A 28 8.62 -2.86 66.74
C ILE A 28 7.91 -3.20 68.05
N ASN A 29 7.07 -2.29 68.53
CA ASN A 29 6.02 -2.59 69.50
C ASN A 29 4.90 -3.38 68.80
N ARG A 30 4.37 -4.41 69.47
CA ARG A 30 3.26 -5.28 69.01
C ARG A 30 2.01 -4.45 68.71
N THR A 31 1.82 -4.08 67.46
CA THR A 31 0.55 -3.55 66.94
C THR A 31 -0.38 -4.74 66.63
N LYS A 32 -1.65 -4.64 67.04
CA LYS A 32 -2.71 -5.57 66.59
C LYS A 32 -2.69 -5.57 65.07
N ILE A 33 -2.35 -6.71 64.49
CA ILE A 33 -2.35 -6.90 63.03
C ILE A 33 -3.77 -6.55 62.56
N PRO A 34 -3.96 -5.55 61.69
CA PRO A 34 -5.27 -5.25 61.14
C PRO A 34 -5.72 -6.50 60.37
N MET A 35 -6.79 -7.14 60.83
CA MET A 35 -7.36 -8.27 60.10
C MET A 35 -7.84 -7.73 58.74
N PRO A 36 -7.38 -8.31 57.62
CA PRO A 36 -7.89 -7.91 56.32
C PRO A 36 -9.40 -8.15 56.28
N PRO A 37 -10.17 -7.36 55.52
CA PRO A 37 -11.60 -7.58 55.38
C PRO A 37 -11.83 -9.01 54.86
N LEU A 38 -12.37 -9.88 55.73
CA LEU A 38 -12.67 -11.26 55.39
C LEU A 38 -13.88 -11.26 54.45
N ASN A 39 -13.68 -11.74 53.22
CA ASN A 39 -14.79 -11.94 52.29
C ASN A 39 -15.60 -13.16 52.76
N PRO A 40 -16.86 -13.00 53.21
CA PRO A 40 -17.66 -14.12 53.73
C PRO A 40 -18.01 -15.15 52.65
N LYS A 41 -17.83 -14.82 51.37
CA LYS A 41 -18.05 -15.71 50.22
C LYS A 41 -16.75 -16.32 49.67
N ASP A 42 -15.63 -16.18 50.37
CA ASP A 42 -14.37 -16.73 49.91
C ASP A 42 -14.40 -18.28 49.89
N PRO A 43 -14.23 -18.92 48.73
CA PRO A 43 -14.19 -20.38 48.63
C PRO A 43 -13.01 -20.98 49.42
N PHE A 44 -11.92 -20.22 49.62
CA PHE A 44 -10.77 -20.66 50.41
C PHE A 44 -11.12 -20.74 51.90
N LEU A 45 -11.67 -19.65 52.45
CA LEU A 45 -11.99 -19.57 53.89
C LEU A 45 -13.14 -20.50 54.29
N SER A 46 -14.14 -20.67 53.42
CA SER A 46 -15.26 -21.59 53.66
C SER A 46 -14.80 -23.05 53.67
N ARG A 47 -13.94 -23.46 52.72
CA ARG A 47 -13.30 -24.79 52.72
C ARG A 47 -12.43 -24.99 53.94
N LEU A 48 -11.57 -24.03 54.26
CA LEU A 48 -10.68 -24.12 55.42
C LEU A 48 -11.47 -24.21 56.73
N ALA A 49 -12.54 -23.44 56.88
CA ALA A 49 -13.46 -23.54 58.02
C ALA A 49 -14.18 -24.89 58.07
N SER A 50 -14.62 -25.43 56.93
CA SER A 50 -15.26 -26.75 56.87
C SER A 50 -14.31 -27.87 57.29
N VAL A 51 -13.05 -27.82 56.88
CA VAL A 51 -12.03 -28.82 57.26
C VAL A 51 -11.63 -28.65 58.72
N ALA A 52 -11.51 -27.42 59.21
CA ALA A 52 -11.29 -27.15 60.63
C ALA A 52 -12.42 -27.71 61.51
N ALA A 53 -13.67 -27.63 61.03
CA ALA A 53 -14.83 -28.17 61.73
C ALA A 53 -14.91 -29.70 61.67
N THR A 54 -14.48 -30.31 60.55
CA THR A 54 -14.64 -31.76 60.31
C THR A 54 -13.47 -32.59 60.86
N SER A 55 -12.24 -32.05 60.81
CA SER A 55 -11.02 -32.78 61.18
C SER A 55 -9.92 -31.83 61.68
N PRO A 56 -10.01 -31.32 62.92
CA PRO A 56 -9.09 -30.31 63.44
C PRO A 56 -7.63 -30.81 63.54
N ASP A 57 -7.45 -32.11 63.79
CA ASP A 57 -6.11 -32.72 63.95
C ASP A 57 -5.27 -32.65 62.68
N THR A 58 -5.91 -32.57 61.50
CA THR A 58 -5.20 -32.46 60.21
C THR A 58 -4.54 -31.10 60.01
N LEU A 59 -5.08 -30.04 60.63
CA LEU A 59 -4.49 -28.70 60.60
C LEU A 59 -3.39 -28.54 61.66
N LEU A 60 -3.54 -29.21 62.81
CA LEU A 60 -2.62 -29.09 63.93
C LEU A 60 -1.37 -29.97 63.77
N ASN A 61 -1.50 -31.15 63.18
CA ASN A 61 -0.41 -32.13 63.04
C ASN A 61 0.14 -32.22 61.59
N ARG A 62 0.24 -31.08 60.89
CA ARG A 62 0.71 -31.07 59.50
C ARG A 62 2.23 -31.28 59.42
N PRO A 63 2.74 -32.23 58.60
CA PRO A 63 4.17 -32.37 58.37
C PRO A 63 4.73 -31.14 57.65
N THR A 64 5.79 -30.55 58.20
CA THR A 64 6.51 -29.42 57.60
C THR A 64 7.46 -29.90 56.49
N ASN A 65 6.92 -30.37 55.36
CA ASN A 65 7.73 -30.61 54.17
C ASN A 65 7.87 -29.31 53.36
N SER A 66 9.09 -29.00 52.93
CA SER A 66 9.49 -27.71 52.35
C SER A 66 8.93 -27.41 50.96
N ASP A 67 8.41 -28.43 50.27
CA ASP A 67 8.22 -28.34 48.82
C ASP A 67 6.77 -28.03 48.41
N THR A 68 5.83 -28.00 49.35
CA THR A 68 4.43 -27.63 49.11
C THR A 68 4.02 -26.45 49.97
N PRO A 69 3.45 -25.38 49.40
CA PRO A 69 2.99 -24.25 50.19
C PRO A 69 1.88 -24.68 51.16
N PRO A 70 1.83 -24.07 52.36
CA PRO A 70 0.87 -24.45 53.38
C PRO A 70 -0.58 -24.26 52.90
N PHE A 71 -1.46 -25.15 53.34
CA PHE A 71 -2.91 -25.20 53.05
C PHE A 71 -3.32 -25.69 51.66
N LEU A 72 -2.38 -25.98 50.75
CA LEU A 72 -2.71 -26.43 49.39
C LEU A 72 -3.33 -27.84 49.33
N ASP A 73 -2.82 -28.79 50.13
CA ASP A 73 -3.34 -30.18 50.19
C ASP A 73 -4.79 -30.30 50.67
N ILE A 74 -5.34 -29.26 51.32
CA ILE A 74 -6.75 -29.21 51.76
C ILE A 74 -7.69 -29.17 50.54
N PHE A 75 -7.20 -28.63 49.43
CA PHE A 75 -7.92 -28.52 48.17
C PHE A 75 -7.64 -29.76 47.32
N HIS A 76 -8.14 -30.92 47.76
CA HIS A 76 -7.81 -32.26 47.25
C HIS A 76 -8.29 -32.61 45.82
N SER A 77 -8.61 -31.59 45.04
CA SER A 77 -8.87 -31.70 43.63
C SER A 77 -8.71 -30.29 43.10
N PRO A 78 -7.62 -29.96 42.39
CA PRO A 78 -7.66 -28.81 41.53
C PRO A 78 -8.64 -29.18 40.43
N ASN A 79 -9.94 -28.96 40.66
CA ASN A 79 -10.69 -28.35 39.57
C ASN A 79 -9.92 -27.06 39.35
N LEU A 80 -9.08 -27.08 38.32
CA LEU A 80 -8.41 -25.92 37.78
C LEU A 80 -9.51 -24.91 37.39
N MET A 81 -10.06 -24.22 38.39
CA MET A 81 -10.86 -23.01 38.23
C MET A 81 -9.95 -21.80 38.01
N ALA A 82 -8.66 -22.08 37.79
CA ALA A 82 -7.87 -21.40 36.80
C ALA A 82 -7.65 -22.34 35.61
N THR A 83 -8.64 -22.46 34.71
CA THR A 83 -8.24 -22.14 33.34
C THR A 83 -7.59 -20.77 33.46
N PRO A 84 -6.34 -20.55 33.02
CA PRO A 84 -5.86 -19.17 32.94
C PRO A 84 -6.97 -18.40 32.25
N ALA A 85 -7.37 -17.28 32.85
CA ALA A 85 -8.44 -16.43 32.36
C ALA A 85 -8.50 -16.53 30.84
N GLN A 86 -9.68 -16.83 30.31
CA GLN A 86 -10.02 -16.57 28.92
C GLN A 86 -9.85 -15.07 28.69
N VAL A 87 -8.60 -14.63 28.59
CA VAL A 87 -8.20 -13.62 27.65
C VAL A 87 -8.54 -14.29 26.32
N GLU A 88 -9.62 -13.88 25.68
CA GLU A 88 -9.76 -14.07 24.25
C GLU A 88 -8.58 -13.36 23.57
N ARG A 89 -7.48 -14.10 23.49
CA ARG A 89 -6.52 -14.05 22.40
C ARG A 89 -6.31 -15.48 21.94
N SER A 90 -7.40 -16.16 21.59
CA SER A 90 -7.31 -17.33 20.73
C SER A 90 -7.08 -16.87 19.28
N VAL A 91 -5.94 -16.20 19.04
CA VAL A 91 -5.23 -16.43 17.79
C VAL A 91 -4.51 -17.74 18.05
N SER A 92 -5.13 -18.84 17.62
CA SER A 92 -4.52 -20.16 17.62
C SER A 92 -3.08 -20.02 17.10
N TYR A 93 -2.10 -20.32 17.96
CA TYR A 93 -0.72 -20.55 17.55
C TYR A 93 -0.73 -21.81 16.70
N ASN A 94 -1.06 -21.65 15.42
CA ASN A 94 -0.82 -22.66 14.42
C ASN A 94 0.71 -22.75 14.28
N GLU A 95 1.31 -23.66 15.05
CA GLU A 95 2.75 -23.84 15.26
C GLU A 95 3.48 -24.42 14.02
N HIS A 96 2.92 -24.18 12.83
CA HIS A 96 3.45 -24.58 11.52
C HIS A 96 3.49 -23.45 10.49
N ARG A 97 3.32 -22.18 10.90
CA ARG A 97 3.51 -21.04 9.98
C ARG A 97 5.01 -20.73 9.83
N PRO A 98 5.56 -20.64 8.61
CA PRO A 98 7.02 -20.51 8.42
C PRO A 98 7.58 -19.26 9.10
N ARG A 99 8.76 -19.42 9.70
CA ARG A 99 9.57 -18.44 10.47
C ARG A 99 10.13 -17.28 9.63
N ARG A 100 9.34 -16.64 8.77
CA ARG A 100 9.78 -15.50 7.95
C ARG A 100 9.03 -14.23 8.36
N PRO A 101 9.68 -13.06 8.36
CA PRO A 101 8.99 -11.79 8.53
C PRO A 101 7.85 -11.67 7.50
N PRO A 102 6.76 -10.94 7.83
CA PRO A 102 5.68 -10.73 6.87
C PRO A 102 6.25 -10.11 5.59
N PRO A 103 5.83 -10.58 4.40
CA PRO A 103 6.31 -10.03 3.15
C PRO A 103 5.92 -8.56 3.04
N ASP A 104 6.77 -7.78 2.38
CA ASP A 104 6.47 -6.41 1.99
C ASP A 104 5.32 -6.36 0.98
N LEU A 105 4.68 -5.19 0.87
CA LEU A 105 3.49 -5.01 0.04
C LEU A 105 3.74 -5.31 -1.45
N PRO A 106 4.83 -4.82 -2.10
CA PRO A 106 5.15 -5.19 -3.48
C PRO A 106 5.30 -6.70 -3.68
N SER A 107 5.98 -7.40 -2.78
CA SER A 107 6.10 -8.87 -2.84
C SER A 107 4.74 -9.56 -2.73
N LEU A 108 3.82 -9.03 -1.93
CA LEU A 108 2.46 -9.58 -1.81
C LEU A 108 1.64 -9.36 -3.10
N LEU A 109 1.77 -8.19 -3.74
CA LEU A 109 1.15 -7.91 -5.03
C LEU A 109 1.72 -8.80 -6.14
N LEU A 110 3.05 -8.95 -6.20
CA LEU A 110 3.72 -9.80 -7.19
C LEU A 110 3.33 -11.27 -7.03
N HIS A 111 3.18 -11.76 -5.79
CA HIS A 111 2.62 -13.09 -5.54
C HIS A 111 1.18 -13.22 -6.05
N GLY A 112 0.39 -12.15 -6.00
CA GLY A 112 -0.92 -12.05 -6.65
C GLY A 112 -0.88 -11.82 -8.16
N ARG A 113 0.31 -11.84 -8.79
CA ARG A 113 0.56 -11.54 -10.21
C ARG A 113 0.15 -10.12 -10.62
N ILE A 114 0.19 -9.20 -9.67
CA ILE A 114 -0.13 -7.79 -9.86
C ILE A 114 1.18 -7.00 -9.96
N VAL A 115 1.38 -6.35 -11.10
CA VAL A 115 2.45 -5.39 -11.34
C VAL A 115 1.84 -3.99 -11.32
N TYR A 116 2.34 -3.11 -10.46
CA TYR A 116 1.78 -1.77 -10.27
C TYR A 116 2.74 -0.68 -10.73
N ILE A 117 2.38 0.04 -11.78
CA ILE A 117 3.12 1.19 -12.30
C ILE A 117 2.48 2.47 -11.76
N GLY A 118 3.00 2.97 -10.64
CA GLY A 118 2.50 4.17 -9.96
C GLY A 118 3.34 5.44 -10.16
N MET A 119 4.47 5.35 -10.87
CA MET A 119 5.42 6.45 -11.04
C MET A 119 5.67 6.74 -12.53
N PRO A 120 6.24 7.91 -12.88
CA PRO A 120 6.76 8.14 -14.22
C PRO A 120 7.74 7.04 -14.63
N LEU A 121 7.77 6.73 -15.92
CA LEU A 121 8.66 5.76 -16.53
C LEU A 121 10.08 6.34 -16.58
N VAL A 122 10.90 5.88 -15.66
CA VAL A 122 12.33 6.20 -15.48
C VAL A 122 13.09 4.87 -15.55
N PRO A 123 14.36 4.84 -15.98
CA PRO A 123 15.13 3.59 -16.10
C PRO A 123 14.98 2.60 -14.94
N ALA A 124 15.01 3.08 -13.69
CA ALA A 124 14.85 2.21 -12.51
C ALA A 124 13.45 1.57 -12.40
N VAL A 125 12.39 2.29 -12.82
CA VAL A 125 11.01 1.77 -12.83
C VAL A 125 10.87 0.74 -13.95
N THR A 126 11.39 1.06 -15.13
CA THR A 126 11.38 0.18 -16.29
C THR A 126 12.08 -1.15 -16.00
N GLU A 127 13.28 -1.09 -15.40
CA GLU A 127 14.05 -2.26 -15.02
C GLU A 127 13.26 -3.18 -14.08
N LEU A 128 12.63 -2.62 -13.05
CA LEU A 128 11.81 -3.37 -12.11
C LEU A 128 10.58 -4.00 -12.78
N VAL A 129 9.84 -3.24 -13.59
CA VAL A 129 8.64 -3.73 -14.27
C VAL A 129 8.99 -4.87 -15.23
N VAL A 130 10.06 -4.73 -16.02
CA VAL A 130 10.51 -5.78 -16.95
C VAL A 130 10.96 -7.03 -16.15
N ALA A 131 11.70 -6.85 -15.06
CA ALA A 131 12.12 -7.96 -14.21
C ALA A 131 10.93 -8.70 -13.59
N GLU A 132 9.92 -7.99 -13.08
CA GLU A 132 8.69 -8.56 -12.53
C GLU A 132 7.91 -9.35 -13.58
N LEU A 133 7.76 -8.80 -14.79
CA LEU A 133 7.10 -9.48 -15.90
C LEU A 133 7.81 -10.78 -16.30
N MET A 134 9.13 -10.75 -16.45
CA MET A 134 9.95 -11.93 -16.75
C MET A 134 9.86 -12.98 -15.63
N TYR A 135 9.84 -12.53 -14.37
CA TYR A 135 9.70 -13.41 -13.21
C TYR A 135 8.34 -14.12 -13.21
N LEU A 136 7.24 -13.40 -13.46
CA LEU A 136 5.90 -13.99 -13.51
C LEU A 136 5.73 -15.01 -14.64
N GLN A 137 6.38 -14.76 -15.78
CA GLN A 137 6.44 -15.69 -16.91
C GLN A 137 7.24 -16.96 -16.58
N TRP A 138 8.34 -16.83 -15.84
CA TRP A 138 9.13 -17.97 -15.39
C TRP A 138 8.36 -18.82 -14.37
N MET A 139 7.62 -18.17 -13.47
CA MET A 139 6.80 -18.84 -12.45
C MET A 139 5.66 -19.67 -13.05
N ASP A 140 4.80 -19.03 -13.85
CA ASP A 140 3.79 -19.75 -14.64
C ASP A 140 3.51 -18.98 -15.93
N PRO A 141 3.80 -19.58 -17.12
CA PRO A 141 3.59 -18.94 -18.41
C PRO A 141 2.12 -18.93 -18.88
N LYS A 142 1.21 -19.65 -18.22
CA LYS A 142 -0.20 -19.79 -18.63
C LYS A 142 -1.13 -18.83 -17.90
N GLU A 143 -0.79 -18.47 -16.68
CA GLU A 143 -1.63 -17.60 -15.85
C GLU A 143 -1.55 -16.13 -16.28
N PRO A 144 -2.65 -15.36 -16.20
CA PRO A 144 -2.64 -13.95 -16.60
C PRO A 144 -1.79 -13.10 -15.66
N ILE A 145 -1.29 -11.99 -16.19
CA ILE A 145 -0.57 -10.94 -15.44
C ILE A 145 -1.45 -9.69 -15.40
N TYR A 146 -1.61 -9.09 -14.23
CA TYR A 146 -2.41 -7.88 -14.05
C TYR A 146 -1.52 -6.66 -13.92
N LEU A 147 -1.55 -5.80 -14.93
CA LEU A 147 -0.78 -4.56 -14.98
C LEU A 147 -1.67 -3.37 -14.61
N TYR A 148 -1.49 -2.85 -13.41
CA TYR A 148 -2.19 -1.66 -12.94
C TYR A 148 -1.37 -0.41 -13.25
N ILE A 149 -1.99 0.56 -13.92
CA ILE A 149 -1.31 1.74 -14.46
C ILE A 149 -1.90 3.00 -13.82
N ASN A 150 -1.03 3.75 -13.18
CA ASN A 150 -1.24 5.11 -12.74
C ASN A 150 0.06 5.89 -12.96
N SER A 151 0.31 6.25 -14.21
CA SER A 151 1.57 6.85 -14.63
C SER A 151 1.35 7.93 -15.68
N THR A 152 2.15 8.98 -15.54
CA THR A 152 2.23 10.11 -16.46
C THR A 152 3.11 9.82 -17.70
N GLY A 153 3.59 8.57 -17.84
CA GLY A 153 4.54 8.20 -18.89
C GLY A 153 5.94 8.71 -18.57
N THR A 154 6.63 9.31 -19.53
CA THR A 154 8.02 9.78 -19.35
C THR A 154 8.13 11.20 -18.79
N THR A 155 7.00 11.86 -18.52
CA THR A 155 6.94 13.24 -18.00
C THR A 155 6.44 13.22 -16.55
N ARG A 156 6.92 14.11 -15.70
CA ARG A 156 6.34 14.37 -14.36
C ARG A 156 5.15 15.33 -14.45
N ASP A 157 4.40 15.44 -13.36
CA ASP A 157 3.29 16.40 -13.23
C ASP A 157 3.72 17.86 -13.42
N ASP A 158 4.98 18.18 -13.07
CA ASP A 158 5.59 19.51 -13.28
C ASP A 158 5.85 19.84 -14.77
N GLY A 159 5.64 18.87 -15.66
CA GLY A 159 5.88 19.00 -17.10
C GLY A 159 7.32 18.73 -17.55
N GLU A 160 8.22 18.39 -16.61
CA GLU A 160 9.58 17.98 -16.91
C GLU A 160 9.66 16.54 -17.44
N THR A 161 10.47 16.32 -18.48
CA THR A 161 10.76 14.99 -19.02
C THR A 161 11.80 14.29 -18.14
N VAL A 162 11.46 13.14 -17.57
CA VAL A 162 12.30 12.40 -16.59
C VAL A 162 12.83 11.09 -17.16
N GLY A 163 12.19 10.57 -18.20
CA GLY A 163 12.63 9.38 -18.91
C GLY A 163 12.66 9.61 -20.41
N MET A 164 13.31 8.69 -21.11
CA MET A 164 13.31 8.65 -22.56
C MET A 164 12.11 7.82 -23.05
N GLU A 165 11.68 8.02 -24.29
CA GLU A 165 10.58 7.26 -24.89
C GLU A 165 10.86 5.76 -24.91
N THR A 166 12.14 5.39 -24.99
CA THR A 166 12.66 4.01 -24.95
C THR A 166 12.22 3.24 -23.71
N GLU A 167 11.99 3.92 -22.58
CA GLU A 167 11.50 3.29 -21.34
C GLU A 167 10.12 2.65 -21.55
N GLY A 168 9.22 3.38 -22.22
CA GLY A 168 7.91 2.85 -22.57
C GLY A 168 7.99 1.72 -23.61
N PHE A 169 8.89 1.84 -24.58
CA PHE A 169 9.07 0.82 -25.62
C PHE A 169 9.66 -0.47 -25.06
N ALA A 170 10.59 -0.40 -24.10
CA ALA A 170 11.16 -1.58 -23.45
C ALA A 170 10.09 -2.41 -22.70
N ILE A 171 9.21 -1.74 -21.94
CA ILE A 171 8.09 -2.44 -21.26
C ILE A 171 7.12 -3.00 -22.30
N TYR A 172 6.82 -2.23 -23.34
CA TYR A 172 5.93 -2.67 -24.41
C TYR A 172 6.46 -3.94 -25.11
N ASP A 173 7.73 -3.96 -25.49
CA ASP A 173 8.33 -5.12 -26.15
C ASP A 173 8.40 -6.32 -25.20
N ALA A 174 8.68 -6.10 -23.92
CA ALA A 174 8.58 -7.13 -22.89
C ALA A 174 7.16 -7.70 -22.84
N MET A 175 6.12 -6.86 -22.79
CA MET A 175 4.72 -7.30 -22.81
C MET A 175 4.41 -8.15 -24.05
N MET A 176 4.90 -7.78 -25.23
CA MET A 176 4.65 -8.52 -26.47
C MET A 176 5.44 -9.83 -26.58
N GLN A 177 6.58 -9.95 -25.89
CA GLN A 177 7.41 -11.15 -25.90
C GLN A 177 6.86 -12.27 -24.99
N LEU A 178 6.10 -11.91 -23.96
CA LEU A 178 5.57 -12.86 -22.98
C LEU A 178 4.46 -13.72 -23.60
N LYS A 179 4.38 -14.97 -23.16
CA LYS A 179 3.31 -15.92 -23.52
C LYS A 179 2.06 -15.70 -22.69
N ASN A 180 2.19 -15.09 -21.52
CA ASN A 180 1.10 -14.81 -20.60
C ASN A 180 0.10 -13.82 -21.22
N GLU A 181 -1.18 -13.97 -20.88
CA GLU A 181 -2.17 -12.93 -21.13
C GLU A 181 -1.92 -11.74 -20.19
N ILE A 182 -1.99 -10.51 -20.70
CA ILE A 182 -1.70 -9.30 -19.94
C ILE A 182 -2.96 -8.46 -19.83
N HIS A 183 -3.47 -8.35 -18.62
CA HIS A 183 -4.67 -7.58 -18.28
C HIS A 183 -4.24 -6.20 -17.80
N THR A 184 -4.60 -5.15 -18.52
CA THR A 184 -4.22 -3.78 -18.17
C THR A 184 -5.37 -3.06 -17.48
N VAL A 185 -5.08 -2.33 -16.40
CA VAL A 185 -6.08 -1.59 -15.64
C VAL A 185 -5.58 -0.17 -15.37
N ALA A 186 -6.24 0.84 -15.93
CA ALA A 186 -5.99 2.22 -15.59
C ALA A 186 -6.76 2.64 -14.33
N VAL A 187 -6.03 3.07 -13.29
CA VAL A 187 -6.60 3.46 -11.99
C VAL A 187 -6.78 4.97 -11.86
N GLY A 188 -5.77 5.74 -12.26
CA GLY A 188 -5.75 7.21 -12.12
C GLY A 188 -5.46 7.88 -13.45
N ALA A 189 -4.19 7.92 -13.85
CA ALA A 189 -3.78 8.48 -15.12
C ALA A 189 -3.00 7.46 -15.96
N ALA A 190 -3.23 7.45 -17.27
CA ALA A 190 -2.41 6.72 -18.24
C ALA A 190 -2.07 7.67 -19.38
N ILE A 191 -0.88 8.27 -19.32
CA ILE A 191 -0.49 9.37 -20.21
C ILE A 191 0.68 8.97 -21.11
N GLY A 192 0.61 9.34 -22.39
CA GLY A 192 1.68 9.14 -23.36
C GLY A 192 2.05 7.67 -23.51
N GLN A 193 3.27 7.31 -23.14
CA GLN A 193 3.78 5.94 -23.14
C GLN A 193 2.99 5.03 -22.19
N ALA A 194 2.51 5.53 -21.06
CA ALA A 194 1.63 4.75 -20.18
C ALA A 194 0.26 4.47 -20.84
N CYS A 195 -0.24 5.39 -21.68
CA CYS A 195 -1.43 5.16 -22.49
C CYS A 195 -1.18 4.08 -23.57
N LEU A 196 0.02 4.05 -24.15
CA LEU A 196 0.44 2.97 -25.04
C LEU A 196 0.41 1.63 -24.31
N LEU A 197 1.04 1.52 -23.12
CA LEU A 197 1.05 0.30 -22.32
C LEU A 197 -0.38 -0.16 -21.96
N LEU A 198 -1.26 0.78 -21.59
CA LEU A 198 -2.67 0.48 -21.34
C LEU A 198 -3.33 -0.16 -22.57
N SER A 199 -3.13 0.44 -23.76
CA SER A 199 -3.70 -0.05 -25.01
C SER A 199 -3.12 -1.38 -25.49
N ALA A 200 -1.88 -1.68 -25.09
CA ALA A 200 -1.12 -2.87 -25.49
C ALA A 200 -1.49 -4.14 -24.70
N GLY A 201 -2.38 -4.05 -23.72
CA GLY A 201 -2.91 -5.24 -23.04
C GLY A 201 -3.64 -6.18 -24.00
N THR A 202 -3.84 -7.43 -23.57
CA THR A 202 -4.55 -8.43 -24.35
C THR A 202 -5.96 -7.94 -24.71
N LYS A 203 -6.32 -8.01 -26.00
CA LYS A 203 -7.60 -7.52 -26.51
C LYS A 203 -8.78 -8.18 -25.77
N GLY A 204 -9.71 -7.38 -25.27
CA GLY A 204 -10.83 -7.80 -24.43
C GLY A 204 -10.57 -7.75 -22.92
N GLN A 205 -9.30 -7.57 -22.52
CA GLN A 205 -8.81 -7.52 -21.14
C GLN A 205 -8.14 -6.18 -20.79
N ARG A 206 -8.49 -5.11 -21.52
CA ARG A 206 -8.03 -3.75 -21.24
C ARG A 206 -9.11 -2.98 -20.50
N PHE A 207 -8.79 -2.49 -19.32
CA PHE A 207 -9.75 -1.91 -18.40
C PHE A 207 -9.37 -0.52 -17.94
N MET A 208 -10.37 0.28 -17.57
CA MET A 208 -10.17 1.60 -16.96
C MET A 208 -11.19 1.86 -15.86
N MET A 209 -10.77 2.51 -14.78
CA MET A 209 -11.68 3.05 -13.79
C MET A 209 -12.43 4.28 -14.34
N PRO A 210 -13.70 4.49 -13.97
CA PRO A 210 -14.54 5.53 -14.58
C PRO A 210 -14.00 6.96 -14.50
N HIS A 211 -13.33 7.31 -13.41
CA HIS A 211 -12.71 8.63 -13.21
C HIS A 211 -11.25 8.70 -13.64
N ALA A 212 -10.68 7.60 -14.13
CA ALA A 212 -9.34 7.62 -14.66
C ALA A 212 -9.30 8.37 -16.01
N LYS A 213 -8.15 8.96 -16.31
CA LYS A 213 -7.92 9.71 -17.54
C LYS A 213 -6.84 9.02 -18.36
N ALA A 214 -7.11 8.81 -19.64
CA ALA A 214 -6.09 8.48 -20.62
C ALA A 214 -5.71 9.75 -21.37
N MET A 215 -4.44 9.90 -21.72
CA MET A 215 -4.01 11.00 -22.57
C MET A 215 -2.99 10.52 -23.58
N ILE A 216 -3.21 10.89 -24.84
CA ILE A 216 -2.21 10.74 -25.90
C ILE A 216 -1.62 12.13 -26.16
N GLN A 217 -0.29 12.21 -26.18
CA GLN A 217 0.45 13.44 -26.46
C GLN A 217 1.74 13.13 -27.21
N GLN A 218 2.24 14.11 -27.96
CA GLN A 218 3.53 13.98 -28.62
C GLN A 218 4.68 13.85 -27.60
N PRO A 219 5.68 13.01 -27.90
CA PRO A 219 6.96 13.02 -27.20
C PRO A 219 7.58 14.42 -27.21
N ARG A 220 8.24 14.77 -26.11
CA ARG A 220 8.86 16.09 -25.92
C ARG A 220 10.36 15.95 -26.04
N VAL A 221 10.97 16.85 -26.80
CA VAL A 221 12.44 16.95 -26.80
C VAL A 221 12.87 17.41 -25.41
N PRO A 222 13.71 16.65 -24.68
CA PRO A 222 14.18 17.06 -23.37
C PRO A 222 15.00 18.36 -23.48
N SER A 223 14.95 19.18 -22.43
CA SER A 223 15.66 20.48 -22.40
C SER A 223 17.16 20.26 -22.64
N SER A 224 17.67 20.82 -23.74
CA SER A 224 19.02 20.52 -24.23
C SER A 224 20.10 21.49 -23.76
N GLY A 225 19.77 22.50 -22.94
CA GLY A 225 20.75 23.50 -22.49
C GLY A 225 21.53 24.14 -23.64
N LEU A 226 22.79 24.52 -23.39
CA LEU A 226 23.73 24.97 -24.43
C LEU A 226 24.39 23.73 -25.05
N MET A 227 24.01 23.41 -26.29
CA MET A 227 24.51 22.25 -27.03
C MET A 227 24.89 22.64 -28.46
N PRO A 228 25.84 21.95 -29.11
CA PRO A 228 26.16 22.19 -30.52
C PRO A 228 24.94 22.01 -31.43
N ALA A 229 24.83 22.82 -32.48
CA ALA A 229 23.70 22.79 -33.41
C ALA A 229 23.52 21.43 -34.11
N SER A 230 24.63 20.72 -34.38
CA SER A 230 24.63 19.35 -34.90
C SER A 230 23.88 18.38 -33.98
N ASP A 231 24.12 18.48 -32.68
CA ASP A 231 23.62 17.54 -31.68
C ASP A 231 22.14 17.79 -31.41
N VAL A 232 21.72 19.06 -31.44
CA VAL A 232 20.31 19.45 -31.39
C VAL A 232 19.54 18.84 -32.56
N LEU A 233 20.09 18.92 -33.78
CA LEU A 233 19.47 18.34 -34.97
C LEU A 233 19.35 16.81 -34.86
N ILE A 234 20.38 16.12 -34.37
CA ILE A 234 20.36 14.66 -34.19
C ILE A 234 19.28 14.24 -33.19
N ARG A 235 19.20 14.91 -32.04
CA ARG A 235 18.17 14.61 -31.02
C ARG A 235 16.76 14.92 -31.51
N ALA A 236 16.57 16.01 -32.23
CA ALA A 236 15.27 16.35 -32.79
C ALA A 236 14.78 15.28 -33.78
N LYS A 237 15.69 14.75 -34.63
CA LYS A 237 15.37 13.63 -35.54
C LYS A 237 14.98 12.37 -34.79
N GLU A 238 15.69 12.03 -33.72
CA GLU A 238 15.40 10.85 -32.90
C GLU A 238 14.01 10.93 -32.24
N VAL A 239 13.66 12.10 -31.69
CA VAL A 239 12.33 12.29 -31.07
C VAL A 239 11.20 12.20 -32.12
N ILE A 240 11.44 12.65 -33.35
CA ILE A 240 10.48 12.48 -34.45
C ILE A 240 10.31 10.99 -34.80
N ILE A 241 11.40 10.22 -34.86
CA ILE A 241 11.34 8.77 -35.09
C ILE A 241 10.53 8.08 -33.97
N ASN A 242 10.82 8.42 -32.71
CA ASN A 242 10.09 7.87 -31.56
C ASN A 242 8.60 8.24 -31.58
N ARG A 243 8.26 9.46 -32.01
CA ARG A 243 6.87 9.88 -32.23
C ARG A 243 6.20 9.01 -33.28
N ASP A 244 6.85 8.75 -34.41
CA ASP A 244 6.28 7.97 -35.52
C ASP A 244 6.03 6.53 -35.08
N ILE A 245 6.98 5.94 -34.35
CA ILE A 245 6.84 4.62 -33.73
C ILE A 245 5.64 4.60 -32.77
N LEU A 246 5.53 5.59 -31.88
CA LEU A 246 4.42 5.69 -30.93
C LEU A 246 3.06 5.77 -31.63
N VAL A 247 2.94 6.60 -32.68
CA VAL A 247 1.71 6.69 -33.50
C VAL A 247 1.35 5.33 -34.08
N LYS A 248 2.32 4.64 -34.69
CA LYS A 248 2.12 3.34 -35.32
C LYS A 248 1.66 2.28 -34.31
N LEU A 249 2.27 2.25 -33.12
CA LEU A 249 1.90 1.32 -32.07
C LEU A 249 0.50 1.62 -31.51
N LEU A 250 0.18 2.89 -31.26
CA LEU A 250 -1.17 3.28 -30.82
C LEU A 250 -2.22 2.96 -31.88
N ALA A 251 -1.96 3.24 -33.15
CA ALA A 251 -2.85 2.89 -34.26
C ALA A 251 -3.12 1.38 -34.32
N LYS A 252 -2.07 0.55 -34.17
CA LYS A 252 -2.16 -0.91 -34.13
C LYS A 252 -3.11 -1.42 -33.04
N HIS A 253 -3.03 -0.88 -31.83
CA HIS A 253 -3.80 -1.37 -30.68
C HIS A 253 -5.18 -0.74 -30.54
N THR A 254 -5.36 0.48 -31.04
CA THR A 254 -6.65 1.17 -31.02
C THR A 254 -7.53 0.83 -32.22
N GLY A 255 -6.94 0.37 -33.33
CA GLY A 255 -7.65 0.08 -34.58
C GLY A 255 -7.94 1.32 -35.43
N ASN A 256 -7.41 2.49 -35.04
CA ASN A 256 -7.52 3.74 -35.80
C ASN A 256 -6.41 3.83 -36.87
N SER A 257 -6.58 4.70 -37.87
CA SER A 257 -5.53 4.99 -38.84
C SER A 257 -4.38 5.79 -38.21
N GLU A 258 -3.15 5.57 -38.70
CA GLU A 258 -1.96 6.32 -38.24
C GLU A 258 -2.14 7.84 -38.41
N GLU A 259 -2.78 8.28 -39.49
CA GLU A 259 -3.06 9.69 -39.75
C GLU A 259 -4.01 10.32 -38.71
N SER A 260 -5.06 9.58 -38.32
CA SER A 260 -6.02 10.03 -37.30
C SER A 260 -5.32 10.19 -35.95
N VAL A 261 -4.56 9.18 -35.55
CA VAL A 261 -3.78 9.20 -34.30
C VAL A 261 -2.74 10.33 -34.32
N ALA A 262 -2.00 10.49 -35.41
CA ALA A 262 -1.00 11.54 -35.57
C ALA A 262 -1.61 12.95 -35.48
N SER A 263 -2.80 13.14 -36.06
CA SER A 263 -3.52 14.42 -36.03
C SER A 263 -3.98 14.77 -34.61
N LEU A 264 -4.60 13.81 -33.91
CA LEU A 264 -5.06 13.99 -32.53
C LEU A 264 -3.89 14.21 -31.57
N MET A 265 -2.78 13.51 -31.78
CA MET A 265 -1.59 13.60 -30.92
C MET A 265 -0.84 14.94 -31.05
N LYS A 266 -1.14 15.78 -32.06
CA LYS A 266 -0.53 17.13 -32.22
C LYS A 266 -0.66 18.00 -30.98
N ARG A 267 -1.72 17.82 -30.20
CA ARG A 267 -1.93 18.46 -28.91
C ARG A 267 -2.28 17.40 -27.87
N PRO A 268 -2.15 17.72 -26.57
CA PRO A 268 -2.61 16.83 -25.51
C PRO A 268 -4.08 16.47 -25.71
N PHE A 269 -4.38 15.19 -25.95
CA PHE A 269 -5.72 14.68 -26.18
C PHE A 269 -6.17 13.84 -24.99
N TYR A 270 -6.97 14.45 -24.12
CA TYR A 270 -7.53 13.79 -22.94
C TYR A 270 -8.77 12.97 -23.28
N MET A 271 -8.82 11.78 -22.70
CA MET A 271 -9.90 10.83 -22.85
C MET A 271 -10.39 10.39 -21.48
N ASP A 272 -11.69 10.54 -21.30
CA ASP A 272 -12.43 9.95 -20.20
C ASP A 272 -12.64 8.46 -20.46
N SER A 273 -13.06 7.70 -19.46
CA SER A 273 -13.25 6.25 -19.60
C SER A 273 -14.16 5.85 -20.77
N THR A 274 -15.25 6.58 -21.02
CA THR A 274 -16.14 6.37 -22.18
C THR A 274 -15.42 6.65 -23.50
N ARG A 275 -14.79 7.81 -23.61
CA ARG A 275 -14.05 8.24 -24.81
C ARG A 275 -12.86 7.33 -25.10
N ALA A 276 -12.16 6.86 -24.07
CA ALA A 276 -11.05 5.93 -24.18
C ALA A 276 -11.52 4.57 -24.73
N LYS A 277 -12.73 4.14 -24.36
CA LYS A 277 -13.36 2.93 -24.89
C LYS A 277 -13.76 3.11 -26.36
N GLU A 278 -14.41 4.23 -26.70
CA GLU A 278 -14.78 4.56 -28.09
C GLU A 278 -13.55 4.68 -29.00
N PHE A 279 -12.47 5.29 -28.50
CA PHE A 279 -11.21 5.41 -29.22
C PHE A 279 -10.47 4.08 -29.35
N GLY A 280 -10.83 3.05 -28.56
CA GLY A 280 -10.21 1.72 -28.62
C GLY A 280 -8.96 1.56 -27.75
N VAL A 281 -8.67 2.49 -26.83
CA VAL A 281 -7.59 2.34 -25.83
C VAL A 281 -7.91 1.22 -24.85
N ILE A 282 -9.19 1.10 -24.49
CA ILE A 282 -9.68 0.11 -23.52
C ILE A 282 -10.89 -0.62 -24.08
N ASP A 283 -11.21 -1.77 -23.49
CA ASP A 283 -12.36 -2.59 -23.89
C ASP A 283 -13.52 -2.43 -22.90
N LYS A 284 -13.22 -2.32 -21.59
CA LYS A 284 -14.21 -2.35 -20.51
C LYS A 284 -13.92 -1.28 -19.46
N ILE A 285 -14.97 -0.77 -18.84
CA ILE A 285 -14.87 0.15 -17.71
C ILE A 285 -15.11 -0.67 -16.44
N LEU A 286 -14.14 -0.68 -15.52
CA LEU A 286 -14.22 -1.43 -14.27
C LEU A 286 -15.04 -0.63 -13.25
N TRP A 287 -16.27 -1.08 -13.02
CA TRP A 287 -17.18 -0.49 -12.06
C TRP A 287 -17.78 -1.61 -11.21
N ARG A 288 -17.28 -1.78 -9.99
CA ARG A 288 -17.91 -2.71 -9.03
C ARG A 288 -19.02 -1.96 -8.30
N GLY A 289 -20.28 -2.34 -8.58
CA GLY A 289 -21.42 -2.03 -7.72
C GLY A 289 -22.19 -0.75 -8.03
N GLN A 290 -21.69 0.15 -8.88
CA GLN A 290 -22.40 1.40 -9.18
C GLN A 290 -23.21 1.32 -10.49
N GLU A 291 -23.37 0.15 -11.12
CA GLU A 291 -24.50 -0.03 -12.05
C GLU A 291 -25.82 0.23 -11.32
N LYS A 292 -25.91 -0.13 -10.03
CA LYS A 292 -27.02 0.20 -9.14
C LYS A 292 -27.08 1.69 -8.79
N ILE A 293 -25.96 2.28 -8.34
CA ILE A 293 -25.90 3.70 -7.94
C ILE A 293 -26.01 4.66 -9.14
N MET A 294 -25.57 4.28 -10.34
CA MET A 294 -25.75 5.06 -11.58
C MET A 294 -27.11 4.84 -12.23
N ALA A 295 -27.73 3.66 -12.09
CA ALA A 295 -29.15 3.50 -12.44
C ALA A 295 -30.06 4.38 -11.55
N ASP A 296 -29.65 4.61 -10.30
CA ASP A 296 -30.30 5.55 -9.38
C ASP A 296 -29.87 7.01 -9.58
N ALA A 297 -28.77 7.26 -10.31
CA ALA A 297 -28.30 8.61 -10.60
C ALA A 297 -29.02 9.16 -11.82
N ALA A 298 -29.74 10.26 -11.62
CA ALA A 298 -30.45 10.93 -12.70
C ALA A 298 -29.47 11.35 -13.83
N PRO A 299 -29.83 11.20 -15.11
CA PRO A 299 -29.05 11.71 -16.23
C PRO A 299 -28.76 13.21 -16.05
N PRO A 300 -27.66 13.74 -16.61
CA PRO A 300 -27.26 15.15 -16.45
C PRO A 300 -28.40 16.13 -16.78
N GLU A 301 -29.24 15.80 -17.77
CA GLU A 301 -30.41 16.58 -18.18
C GLU A 301 -31.53 16.64 -17.12
N GLU A 302 -31.71 15.60 -16.31
CA GLU A 302 -32.63 15.61 -15.16
C GLU A 302 -32.02 16.32 -13.95
N TRP A 303 -30.71 16.20 -13.76
CA TRP A 303 -30.00 16.95 -12.73
C TRP A 303 -30.08 18.46 -12.99
N ASP A 304 -29.86 18.91 -14.23
CA ASP A 304 -30.00 20.31 -14.64
C ASP A 304 -31.44 20.82 -14.46
N LYS A 305 -32.45 20.00 -14.80
CA LYS A 305 -33.87 20.32 -14.55
C LYS A 305 -34.18 20.44 -13.06
N ASN A 306 -33.68 19.52 -12.23
CA ASN A 306 -33.88 19.54 -10.78
C ASN A 306 -33.11 20.68 -10.09
N ALA A 307 -31.95 21.07 -10.64
CA ALA A 307 -31.18 22.22 -10.21
C ALA A 307 -31.74 23.56 -10.74
N GLY A 308 -32.79 23.52 -11.57
CA GLY A 308 -33.44 24.71 -12.13
C GLY A 308 -32.64 25.41 -13.23
N ILE A 309 -31.61 24.76 -13.77
CA ILE A 309 -30.79 25.26 -14.86
C ILE A 309 -31.57 25.08 -16.17
N ARG A 310 -32.02 26.19 -16.76
CA ARG A 310 -32.65 26.17 -18.08
C ARG A 310 -31.57 26.10 -19.14
N VAL A 311 -31.50 24.98 -19.87
CA VAL A 311 -30.73 24.90 -21.10
C VAL A 311 -31.35 25.92 -22.07
N LEU A 312 -30.57 26.93 -22.47
CA LEU A 312 -30.97 27.84 -23.52
C LEU A 312 -30.87 27.06 -24.83
N ASP A 313 -32.01 26.79 -25.46
CA ASP A 313 -32.03 26.23 -26.80
C ASP A 313 -31.22 27.15 -27.72
N ALA A 314 -30.18 26.60 -28.35
CA ALA A 314 -29.33 27.34 -29.26
C ALA A 314 -30.18 27.85 -30.44
N VAL A 315 -30.24 29.18 -30.58
CA VAL A 315 -30.67 29.91 -31.78
C VAL A 315 -29.50 30.05 -32.73
#